data_AF-A0A9Q9E2P7-F1
#
_entry.id   AF-A0A9Q9E2P7-F1
#
_cell.length_a   1.000
_cell.length_b   1.000
_cell.length_c   1.000
_cell.angle_alpha   90.00
_cell.angle_beta   90.00
_cell.angle_gamma   90.00
#
_symmetry.space_group_name_H-M   'P 1'
#
loop_
_entity.id
_entity.type
_entity.pdbx_description
1 polymer ?
#
loop_
_entity_poly.entity_id
_entity_poly.type
_entity_poly.pdbx_seq_one_letter_code
_entity_poly.pdbx_strand_id
1 'polypeptide(L)'
;MSTDQVSVALAGVLDALTLVQEQLDALTESSQRIEATHREIVHKLDTIDADRAAVTDLTPILEMILARSIDDREIMKTQLSTIATAIGFAHAAANGNRAPLPVAVVSDPLLERFILTQPADLLSDERSLTDWRNAASAASTAELIVLLNRQYQPSPTDTPEIRVLRYRLAALTRAEIKGRGAAPPAPPGTTVAIDRTASACLIRSHELAELWRAGESAALYGEPELAGAIDIFDDAERRLGPAAGEHSLPELVSLHSDLASRIEAGDRPDIGDSRPASSNERATAVEVTKDR
;
A
#
# COMPACT_ATOMS: atom_id res chain seq x y z
N MET A 1 64.92 80.90 56.50
CA MET A 1 64.15 79.65 56.68
C MET A 1 63.07 79.44 55.60
N SER A 2 63.21 79.99 54.38
CA SER A 2 62.19 79.88 53.31
C SER A 2 62.60 78.91 52.18
N THR A 3 63.90 78.73 51.94
CA THR A 3 64.43 77.88 50.86
C THR A 3 64.39 76.38 51.18
N ASP A 4 64.56 75.98 52.44
CA ASP A 4 64.50 74.56 52.85
C ASP A 4 63.08 73.98 52.86
N GLN A 5 62.05 74.79 53.13
CA GLN A 5 60.66 74.31 53.03
C GLN A 5 60.22 74.13 51.58
N VAL A 6 60.70 74.98 50.67
CA VAL A 6 60.39 74.88 49.23
C VAL A 6 61.09 73.66 48.61
N SER A 7 62.32 73.34 49.00
CA SER A 7 63.03 72.15 48.49
C SER A 7 62.41 70.84 48.99
N VAL A 8 61.98 70.77 50.26
CA VAL A 8 61.28 69.60 50.82
C VAL A 8 59.90 69.41 50.19
N ALA A 9 59.16 70.48 49.94
CA ALA A 9 57.87 70.41 49.25
C ALA A 9 58.03 69.95 47.79
N LEU A 10 59.07 70.42 47.09
CA LEU A 10 59.37 70.01 45.71
C LEU A 10 59.79 68.53 45.63
N ALA A 11 60.57 68.05 46.59
CA ALA A 11 60.96 66.64 46.68
C ALA A 11 59.74 65.73 46.92
N GLY A 12 58.82 66.12 47.82
CA GLY A 12 57.58 65.36 48.05
C GLY A 12 56.65 65.33 46.84
N VAL A 13 56.62 66.39 46.02
CA VAL A 13 55.87 66.42 44.75
C VAL A 13 56.51 65.49 43.70
N LEU A 14 57.83 65.42 43.63
CA LEU A 14 58.55 64.49 42.74
C LEU A 14 58.37 63.02 43.14
N ASP A 15 58.37 62.72 44.44
CA ASP A 15 58.07 61.37 44.95
C ASP A 15 56.62 60.97 44.67
N ALA A 16 55.66 61.90 44.81
CA ALA A 16 54.27 61.63 44.46
C ALA A 16 54.08 61.39 42.95
N LEU A 17 54.81 62.13 42.11
CA LEU A 17 54.75 61.95 40.64
C LEU A 17 55.39 60.62 40.21
N THR A 18 56.48 60.20 40.83
CA THR A 18 57.10 58.89 40.54
C THR A 18 56.20 57.73 40.99
N LEU A 19 55.53 57.84 42.14
CA LEU A 19 54.53 56.87 42.58
C LEU A 19 53.33 56.80 41.62
N VAL A 20 52.84 57.94 41.15
CA VAL A 20 51.74 58.00 40.16
C VAL A 20 52.17 57.39 38.82
N GLN A 21 53.42 57.59 38.40
CA GLN A 21 53.97 56.94 37.21
C GLN A 21 54.06 55.41 37.39
N GLU A 22 54.56 54.94 38.53
CA GLU A 22 54.62 53.50 38.83
C GLU A 22 53.22 52.86 38.88
N GLN A 23 52.23 53.57 39.43
CA GLN A 23 50.83 53.12 39.42
C GLN A 23 50.21 53.14 38.02
N LEU A 24 50.55 54.11 37.17
CA LEU A 24 50.11 54.16 35.78
C LEU A 24 50.74 53.05 34.94
N ASP A 25 52.02 52.74 35.17
CA ASP A 25 52.71 51.63 34.52
C ASP A 25 52.11 50.29 34.94
N ALA A 26 51.85 50.10 36.24
CA ALA A 26 51.16 48.92 36.76
C ALA A 26 49.72 48.79 36.23
N LEU A 27 48.99 49.90 36.09
CA LEU A 27 47.65 49.91 35.49
C LEU A 27 47.70 49.58 33.99
N THR A 28 48.72 50.03 33.29
CA THR A 28 48.94 49.75 31.86
C THR A 28 49.27 48.27 31.68
N GLU A 29 50.14 47.70 32.50
CA GLU A 29 50.46 46.27 32.47
C GLU A 29 49.23 45.41 32.82
N SER A 30 48.46 45.82 33.83
CA SER A 30 47.19 45.17 34.19
C SER A 30 46.19 45.22 33.04
N SER A 31 46.06 46.35 32.36
CA SER A 31 45.14 46.51 31.22
C SER A 31 45.55 45.61 30.05
N GLN A 32 46.85 45.54 29.74
CA GLN A 32 47.38 44.64 28.71
C GLN A 32 47.13 43.18 29.05
N ARG A 33 47.28 42.78 30.32
CA ARG A 33 46.99 41.42 30.78
C ARG A 33 45.51 41.08 30.64
N ILE A 34 44.62 42.00 31.00
CA ILE A 34 43.17 41.85 30.84
C ILE A 34 42.81 41.70 29.35
N GLU A 35 43.35 42.53 28.47
CA GLU A 35 43.10 42.43 27.02
C GLU A 35 43.61 41.11 26.41
N ALA A 36 44.75 40.61 26.88
CA ALA A 36 45.27 39.30 26.47
C ALA A 36 44.33 38.17 26.91
N THR A 37 43.88 38.19 28.17
CA THR A 37 42.93 37.18 28.69
C THR A 37 41.58 37.26 27.99
N HIS A 38 41.10 38.47 27.65
CA HIS A 38 39.86 38.65 26.93
C HIS A 38 39.95 38.07 25.51
N ARG A 39 41.04 38.33 24.79
CA ARG A 39 41.29 37.71 23.47
C ARG A 39 41.34 36.19 23.55
N GLU A 40 41.94 35.63 24.59
CA GLU A 40 41.96 34.18 24.79
C GLU A 40 40.56 33.61 25.05
N ILE A 41 39.73 34.28 25.86
CA ILE A 41 38.35 33.87 26.13
C ILE A 41 37.50 33.92 24.86
N VAL A 42 37.60 35.00 24.08
CA VAL A 42 36.89 35.11 22.79
C VAL A 42 37.31 33.99 21.84
N HIS A 43 38.61 33.72 21.73
CA HIS A 43 39.09 32.62 20.88
C HIS A 43 38.56 31.24 21.31
N LYS A 44 38.49 30.99 22.63
CA LYS A 44 37.89 29.74 23.16
C LYS A 44 36.38 29.66 22.89
N LEU A 45 35.65 30.76 23.00
CA LEU A 45 34.22 30.82 22.67
C LEU A 45 33.97 30.55 21.19
N ASP A 46 34.74 31.15 20.29
CA ASP A 46 34.63 30.90 18.85
C ASP A 46 34.88 29.43 18.50
N THR A 47 35.83 28.79 19.19
CA THR A 47 36.12 27.36 19.01
C THR A 47 34.96 26.48 19.48
N ILE A 48 34.36 26.80 20.64
CA ILE A 48 33.20 26.08 21.17
C ILE A 48 31.98 26.24 20.25
N ASP A 49 31.75 27.42 19.70
CA ASP A 49 30.64 27.67 18.79
C ASP A 49 30.82 26.92 17.46
N ALA A 50 32.04 26.84 16.93
CA ALA A 50 32.36 26.03 15.75
C ALA A 50 32.16 24.52 15.99
N ASP A 51 32.62 24.01 17.13
CA ASP A 51 32.40 22.61 17.53
C ASP A 51 30.91 22.30 17.71
N ARG A 52 30.15 23.26 18.28
CA ARG A 52 28.70 23.11 18.46
C ARG A 52 27.96 23.12 17.13
N ALA A 53 28.37 23.94 16.16
CA ALA A 53 27.80 23.90 14.81
C ALA A 53 27.98 22.51 14.17
N ALA A 54 29.18 21.93 14.24
CA ALA A 54 29.45 20.60 13.72
C ALA A 54 28.59 19.50 14.39
N VAL A 55 28.36 19.58 15.71
CA VAL A 55 27.49 18.63 16.44
C VAL A 55 26.00 18.83 16.08
N THR A 56 25.58 20.07 15.84
CA THR A 56 24.20 20.38 15.46
C THR A 56 23.88 19.81 14.07
N ASP A 57 24.87 19.83 13.16
CA ASP A 57 24.76 19.26 11.81
C ASP A 57 24.71 17.73 11.78
N LEU A 58 25.23 17.04 12.81
CA LEU A 58 25.19 15.57 12.92
C LEU A 58 23.82 15.04 13.36
N THR A 59 23.05 15.83 14.09
CA THR A 59 21.72 15.43 14.60
C THR A 59 20.74 15.05 13.48
N PRO A 60 20.51 15.88 12.44
CA PRO A 60 19.61 15.51 11.34
C PRO A 60 20.13 14.32 10.53
N ILE A 61 21.45 14.13 10.43
CA ILE A 61 22.04 12.96 9.76
C ILE A 61 21.73 11.68 10.54
N LEU A 62 21.85 11.70 11.87
CA LEU A 62 21.50 10.56 12.72
C LEU A 62 20.01 10.27 12.70
N GLU A 63 19.14 11.28 12.69
CA GLU A 63 17.70 11.11 12.54
C GLU A 63 17.34 10.46 11.19
N MET A 64 17.98 10.90 10.09
CA MET A 64 17.81 10.29 8.77
C MET A 64 18.28 8.83 8.73
N ILE A 65 19.42 8.51 9.33
CA ILE A 65 19.93 7.13 9.45
C ILE A 65 18.96 6.27 10.28
N LEU A 66 18.44 6.82 11.38
CA LEU A 66 17.54 6.10 12.27
C LEU A 66 16.20 5.84 11.61
N ALA A 67 15.62 6.83 10.91
CA ALA A 67 14.43 6.68 10.09
C ALA A 67 14.63 5.61 9.02
N ARG A 68 15.75 5.66 8.29
CA ARG A 68 16.08 4.64 7.28
C ARG A 68 16.20 3.23 7.88
N SER A 69 16.80 3.12 9.07
CA SER A 69 16.94 1.83 9.76
C SER A 69 15.60 1.25 10.23
N ILE A 70 14.63 2.10 10.57
CA ILE A 70 13.26 1.69 10.92
C ILE A 70 12.55 1.18 9.67
N ASP A 71 12.62 1.93 8.56
CA ASP A 71 12.04 1.53 7.28
C ASP A 71 12.60 0.18 6.81
N ASP A 72 13.93 0.02 6.84
CA ASP A 72 14.59 -1.23 6.45
C ASP A 72 14.18 -2.41 7.35
N ARG A 73 13.95 -2.18 8.65
CA ARG A 73 13.44 -3.21 9.58
C ARG A 73 12.01 -3.61 9.28
N GLU A 74 11.12 -2.67 8.97
CA GLU A 74 9.73 -2.99 8.59
C GLU A 74 9.68 -3.73 7.25
N ILE A 75 10.54 -3.36 6.29
CA ILE A 75 10.71 -4.11 5.04
C ILE A 75 11.19 -5.54 5.32
N MET A 76 12.21 -5.72 6.17
CA MET A 76 12.70 -7.06 6.52
C MET A 76 11.62 -7.88 7.25
N LYS A 77 10.88 -7.28 8.18
CA LYS A 77 9.81 -7.95 8.92
C LYS A 77 8.68 -8.43 8.00
N THR A 78 8.25 -7.57 7.07
CA THR A 78 7.23 -7.93 6.07
C THR A 78 7.73 -9.06 5.16
N GLN A 79 8.96 -8.98 4.65
CA GLN A 79 9.58 -10.04 3.85
C GLN A 79 9.68 -11.37 4.61
N LEU A 80 10.18 -11.37 5.84
CA LEU A 80 10.29 -12.56 6.68
C LEU A 80 8.91 -13.18 6.98
N SER A 81 7.88 -12.35 7.20
CA SER A 81 6.50 -12.82 7.39
C SER A 81 5.96 -13.49 6.13
N THR A 82 6.20 -12.93 4.95
CA THR A 82 5.81 -13.52 3.66
C THR A 82 6.51 -14.86 3.45
N ILE A 83 7.83 -14.94 3.72
CA ILE A 83 8.61 -16.18 3.62
C ILE A 83 8.09 -17.23 4.61
N ALA A 84 7.83 -16.86 5.87
CA ALA A 84 7.29 -17.78 6.86
C ALA A 84 5.90 -18.30 6.46
N THR A 85 5.07 -17.45 5.88
CA THR A 85 3.75 -17.83 5.35
C THR A 85 3.87 -18.80 4.19
N ALA A 86 4.80 -18.54 3.25
CA ALA A 86 5.11 -19.42 2.13
C ALA A 86 5.61 -20.80 2.58
N ILE A 87 6.56 -20.84 3.53
CA ILE A 87 7.11 -22.08 4.08
C ILE A 87 6.03 -22.85 4.84
N GLY A 88 5.27 -22.17 5.70
CA GLY A 88 4.19 -22.77 6.47
C GLY A 88 3.11 -23.38 5.56
N PHE A 89 2.75 -22.66 4.50
CA PHE A 89 1.84 -23.14 3.48
C PHE A 89 2.41 -24.34 2.72
N ALA A 90 3.64 -24.27 2.21
CA ALA A 90 4.27 -25.35 1.47
C ALA A 90 4.40 -26.63 2.32
N HIS A 91 4.75 -26.49 3.60
CA HIS A 91 4.79 -27.59 4.56
C HIS A 91 3.39 -28.17 4.83
N ALA A 92 2.38 -27.33 4.99
CA ALA A 92 1.00 -27.79 5.15
C ALA A 92 0.51 -28.56 3.91
N ALA A 93 0.77 -28.02 2.72
CA ALA A 93 0.43 -28.66 1.45
C ALA A 93 1.13 -30.02 1.28
N ALA A 94 2.42 -30.11 1.63
CA ALA A 94 3.17 -31.37 1.60
C ALA A 94 2.58 -32.43 2.54
N ASN A 95 1.99 -32.01 3.67
CA ASN A 95 1.29 -32.88 4.62
C ASN A 95 -0.18 -33.17 4.23
N GLY A 96 -0.59 -32.82 3.02
CA GLY A 96 -1.93 -33.10 2.49
C GLY A 96 -2.98 -32.05 2.84
N ASN A 97 -2.60 -30.92 3.44
CA ASN A 97 -3.51 -29.79 3.61
C ASN A 97 -3.88 -29.22 2.22
N ARG A 98 -5.17 -28.99 2.01
CA ARG A 98 -5.73 -28.46 0.76
C ARG A 98 -6.16 -27.00 0.86
N ALA A 99 -5.71 -26.30 1.91
CA ALA A 99 -5.97 -24.88 2.08
C ALA A 99 -5.57 -24.08 0.82
N PRO A 100 -6.30 -23.00 0.49
CA PRO A 100 -5.97 -22.15 -0.65
C PRO A 100 -4.63 -21.43 -0.44
N LEU A 101 -4.00 -21.00 -1.54
CA LEU A 101 -2.80 -20.18 -1.46
C LEU A 101 -3.12 -18.86 -0.73
N PRO A 102 -2.37 -18.46 0.30
CA PRO A 102 -2.59 -17.17 0.93
C PRO A 102 -2.36 -16.04 -0.08
N VAL A 103 -3.26 -15.06 -0.12
CA VAL A 103 -3.21 -13.95 -1.08
C VAL A 103 -1.91 -13.14 -0.96
N ALA A 104 -1.41 -12.97 0.26
CA ALA A 104 -0.16 -12.24 0.54
C ALA A 104 1.07 -12.83 -0.18
N VAL A 105 1.04 -14.12 -0.54
CA VAL A 105 2.17 -14.81 -1.17
C VAL A 105 1.92 -15.19 -2.63
N VAL A 106 0.74 -14.86 -3.20
CA VAL A 106 0.39 -15.23 -4.59
C VAL A 106 1.21 -14.50 -5.66
N SER A 107 1.86 -13.39 -5.29
CA SER A 107 2.75 -12.66 -6.19
C SER A 107 4.20 -13.15 -6.12
N ASP A 108 4.50 -14.14 -5.26
CA ASP A 108 5.82 -14.77 -5.23
C ASP A 108 5.99 -15.67 -6.47
N PRO A 109 7.01 -15.43 -7.33
CA PRO A 109 7.27 -16.25 -8.52
C PRO A 109 7.43 -17.74 -8.24
N LEU A 110 7.91 -18.12 -7.05
CA LEU A 110 8.08 -19.52 -6.67
C LEU A 110 6.74 -20.22 -6.39
N LEU A 111 5.73 -19.46 -5.94
CA LEU A 111 4.41 -19.98 -5.59
C LEU A 111 3.39 -19.84 -6.72
N GLU A 112 3.70 -19.05 -7.74
CA GLU A 112 2.92 -18.96 -8.97
C GLU A 112 2.68 -20.34 -9.60
N ARG A 113 3.72 -21.18 -9.69
CA ARG A 113 3.56 -22.52 -10.25
C ARG A 113 2.76 -23.45 -9.34
N PHE A 114 2.74 -23.17 -8.04
CA PHE A 114 1.95 -23.94 -7.09
C PHE A 114 0.46 -23.69 -7.29
N ILE A 115 0.03 -22.43 -7.50
CA ILE A 115 -1.40 -22.13 -7.70
C ILE A 115 -1.96 -22.87 -8.92
N LEU A 116 -1.15 -23.01 -9.96
CA LEU A 116 -1.50 -23.75 -11.17
C LEU A 116 -1.64 -25.25 -10.95
N THR A 117 -1.07 -25.83 -9.90
CA THR A 117 -1.12 -27.28 -9.64
C THR A 117 -1.95 -27.63 -8.42
N GLN A 118 -2.60 -26.64 -7.78
CA GLN A 118 -3.44 -26.88 -6.62
C GLN A 118 -4.57 -27.88 -6.93
N PRO A 119 -4.84 -28.81 -5.98
CA PRO A 119 -5.99 -29.69 -6.07
C PRO A 119 -7.29 -28.87 -5.95
N ALA A 120 -8.37 -29.43 -6.49
CA ALA A 120 -9.69 -28.83 -6.35
C ALA A 120 -10.11 -28.76 -4.88
N ASP A 121 -10.58 -27.58 -4.47
CA ASP A 121 -11.18 -27.35 -3.17
C ASP A 121 -12.66 -27.76 -3.20
N LEU A 122 -12.93 -28.99 -2.76
CA LEU A 122 -14.27 -29.57 -2.75
C LEU A 122 -15.02 -29.35 -1.43
N LEU A 123 -14.36 -28.77 -0.42
CA LEU A 123 -14.86 -28.69 0.95
C LEU A 123 -15.18 -27.26 1.40
N SER A 124 -14.66 -26.24 0.71
CA SER A 124 -14.95 -24.87 1.05
C SER A 124 -16.44 -24.54 0.85
N ASP A 125 -17.01 -23.86 1.84
CA ASP A 125 -18.35 -23.30 1.82
C ASP A 125 -18.39 -21.89 1.21
N GLU A 126 -17.30 -21.44 0.59
CA GLU A 126 -17.30 -20.19 -0.15
C GLU A 126 -18.31 -20.26 -1.30
N ARG A 127 -19.12 -19.20 -1.40
CA ARG A 127 -20.29 -19.19 -2.27
C ARG A 127 -19.92 -19.31 -3.75
N SER A 128 -18.97 -18.48 -4.20
CA SER A 128 -18.41 -18.54 -5.56
C SER A 128 -17.97 -19.94 -5.98
N LEU A 129 -17.31 -20.69 -5.08
CA LEU A 129 -16.89 -22.07 -5.34
C LEU A 129 -18.04 -23.06 -5.33
N THR A 130 -19.06 -22.83 -4.51
CA THR A 130 -20.24 -23.69 -4.42
C THR A 130 -21.11 -23.53 -5.66
N ASP A 131 -21.37 -22.30 -6.07
CA ASP A 131 -22.13 -21.99 -7.28
C ASP A 131 -21.41 -22.50 -8.52
N TRP A 132 -20.09 -22.33 -8.58
CA TRP A 132 -19.30 -22.90 -9.67
C TRP A 132 -19.31 -24.44 -9.68
N ARG A 133 -19.20 -25.12 -8.53
CA ARG A 133 -19.32 -26.59 -8.47
C ARG A 133 -20.65 -27.06 -9.04
N ASN A 134 -21.74 -26.39 -8.67
CA ASN A 134 -23.08 -26.71 -9.16
C ASN A 134 -23.17 -26.50 -10.69
N ALA A 135 -22.75 -25.33 -11.19
CA ALA A 135 -22.76 -25.02 -12.61
C ALA A 135 -21.85 -25.94 -13.44
N ALA A 136 -20.65 -26.24 -12.95
CA ALA A 136 -19.69 -27.13 -13.60
C ALA A 136 -20.22 -28.57 -13.71
N SER A 137 -20.92 -29.06 -12.68
CA SER A 137 -21.53 -30.40 -12.70
C SER A 137 -22.62 -30.54 -13.77
N ALA A 138 -23.35 -29.45 -14.07
CA ALA A 138 -24.40 -29.42 -15.08
C ALA A 138 -23.87 -29.18 -16.50
N ALA A 139 -22.74 -28.48 -16.63
CA ALA A 139 -22.10 -28.20 -17.92
C ALA A 139 -21.54 -29.47 -18.58
N SER A 140 -21.50 -29.50 -19.91
CA SER A 140 -20.89 -30.58 -20.68
C SER A 140 -19.36 -30.56 -20.60
N THR A 141 -18.70 -31.69 -20.89
CA THR A 141 -17.23 -31.75 -20.90
C THR A 141 -16.61 -30.81 -21.94
N ALA A 142 -17.27 -30.60 -23.08
CA ALA A 142 -16.81 -29.68 -24.12
C ALA A 142 -16.86 -28.22 -23.63
N GLU A 143 -17.95 -27.82 -22.98
CA GLU A 143 -18.07 -26.49 -22.37
C GLU A 143 -17.03 -26.28 -21.27
N LEU A 144 -16.81 -27.28 -20.41
CA LEU A 144 -15.79 -27.18 -19.35
C LEU A 144 -14.38 -26.99 -19.90
N ILE A 145 -14.05 -27.60 -21.04
CA ILE A 145 -12.76 -27.38 -21.70
C ILE A 145 -12.63 -25.93 -22.18
N VAL A 146 -13.69 -25.37 -22.77
CA VAL A 146 -13.72 -23.95 -23.20
C VAL A 146 -13.58 -23.02 -21.99
N LEU A 147 -14.33 -23.29 -20.92
CA LEU A 147 -14.29 -22.49 -19.69
C LEU A 147 -12.93 -22.58 -19.01
N LEU A 148 -12.29 -23.76 -18.98
CA LEU A 148 -10.95 -23.89 -18.41
C LEU A 148 -9.92 -23.07 -19.19
N ASN A 149 -9.98 -23.06 -20.53
CA ASN A 149 -9.09 -22.25 -21.34
C ASN A 149 -9.25 -20.75 -21.04
N ARG A 150 -10.49 -20.28 -20.84
CA ARG A 150 -10.77 -18.90 -20.41
C ARG A 150 -10.25 -18.62 -19.00
N GLN A 151 -10.44 -19.54 -18.05
CA GLN A 151 -9.92 -19.42 -16.69
C GLN A 151 -8.39 -19.43 -16.62
N TYR A 152 -7.72 -20.06 -17.59
CA TYR A 152 -6.27 -20.05 -17.73
C TYR A 152 -5.71 -18.80 -18.39
N GLN A 153 -6.55 -17.95 -18.97
CA GLN A 153 -6.09 -16.69 -19.53
C GLN A 153 -5.94 -15.67 -18.39
N PRO A 154 -4.73 -15.19 -18.09
CA PRO A 154 -4.54 -14.14 -17.09
C PRO A 154 -5.27 -12.86 -17.50
N SER A 155 -5.89 -12.19 -16.53
CA SER A 155 -6.67 -10.98 -16.82
C SER A 155 -5.86 -9.71 -16.53
N PRO A 156 -5.92 -8.67 -17.40
CA PRO A 156 -5.26 -7.40 -17.15
C PRO A 156 -5.76 -6.71 -15.87
N THR A 157 -7.03 -6.94 -15.53
CA THR A 157 -7.76 -6.38 -14.39
C THR A 157 -7.68 -7.22 -13.11
N ASP A 158 -6.91 -8.32 -13.10
CA ASP A 158 -6.79 -9.19 -11.93
C ASP A 158 -6.16 -8.47 -10.72
N THR A 159 -6.86 -8.48 -9.59
CA THR A 159 -6.25 -8.27 -8.27
C THR A 159 -5.63 -9.60 -7.78
N PRO A 160 -4.77 -9.59 -6.76
CA PRO A 160 -4.25 -10.82 -6.14
C PRO A 160 -5.36 -11.79 -5.70
N GLU A 161 -6.45 -11.28 -5.12
CA GLU A 161 -7.60 -12.03 -4.63
C GLU A 161 -8.34 -12.71 -5.79
N ILE A 162 -8.68 -11.94 -6.82
CA ILE A 162 -9.36 -12.44 -8.02
C ILE A 162 -8.49 -13.49 -8.72
N ARG A 163 -7.18 -13.27 -8.78
CA ARG A 163 -6.24 -14.25 -9.35
C ARG A 163 -6.26 -15.56 -8.58
N VAL A 164 -6.27 -15.51 -7.24
CA VAL A 164 -6.40 -16.73 -6.42
C VAL A 164 -7.72 -17.44 -6.70
N LEU A 165 -8.83 -16.70 -6.73
CA LEU A 165 -10.15 -17.27 -7.03
C LEU A 165 -10.19 -17.91 -8.42
N ARG A 166 -9.66 -17.24 -9.45
CA ARG A 166 -9.57 -17.75 -10.83
C ARG A 166 -8.99 -19.16 -10.88
N TYR A 167 -7.86 -19.38 -10.19
CA TYR A 167 -7.17 -20.66 -10.21
C TYR A 167 -7.79 -21.71 -9.28
N ARG A 168 -8.55 -21.29 -8.25
CA ARG A 168 -9.40 -22.22 -7.48
C ARG A 168 -10.57 -22.73 -8.32
N LEU A 169 -11.24 -21.85 -9.07
CA LEU A 169 -12.28 -22.23 -10.04
C LEU A 169 -11.70 -23.15 -11.13
N ALA A 170 -10.54 -22.80 -11.69
CA ALA A 170 -9.85 -23.65 -12.67
C ALA A 170 -9.48 -25.04 -12.10
N ALA A 171 -9.08 -25.12 -10.83
CA ALA A 171 -8.79 -26.38 -10.18
C ALA A 171 -10.04 -27.28 -10.10
N LEU A 172 -11.21 -26.70 -9.78
CA LEU A 172 -12.50 -27.41 -9.81
C LEU A 172 -12.84 -27.88 -11.22
N THR A 173 -12.73 -27.01 -12.23
CA THR A 173 -13.00 -27.35 -13.64
C THR A 173 -12.11 -28.49 -14.12
N ARG A 174 -10.81 -28.46 -13.80
CA ARG A 174 -9.88 -29.56 -14.09
C ARG A 174 -10.29 -30.87 -13.44
N ALA A 175 -10.66 -30.83 -12.16
CA ALA A 175 -11.03 -32.03 -11.43
C ALA A 175 -12.29 -32.65 -12.03
N GLU A 176 -13.26 -31.84 -12.42
CA GLU A 176 -14.48 -32.27 -13.09
C GLU A 176 -14.19 -32.92 -14.45
N ILE A 177 -13.36 -32.29 -15.29
CA ILE A 177 -12.93 -32.87 -16.58
C ILE A 177 -12.21 -34.22 -16.38
N LYS A 178 -11.29 -34.29 -15.42
CA LYS A 178 -10.56 -35.52 -15.09
C LYS A 178 -11.49 -36.61 -14.54
N GLY A 179 -12.45 -36.23 -13.68
CA GLY A 179 -13.44 -37.14 -13.11
C GLY A 179 -14.32 -37.79 -14.18
N ARG A 180 -14.54 -37.09 -15.30
CA ARG A 180 -15.25 -37.59 -16.49
C ARG A 180 -14.35 -38.39 -17.44
N GLY A 181 -13.10 -38.66 -17.08
CA GLY A 181 -12.14 -39.41 -17.89
C GLY A 181 -11.54 -38.64 -19.07
N ALA A 182 -11.74 -37.32 -19.14
CA ALA A 182 -11.16 -36.47 -20.17
C ALA A 182 -9.83 -35.85 -19.72
N ALA A 183 -8.97 -35.51 -20.68
CA ALA A 183 -7.71 -34.82 -20.43
C ALA A 183 -7.94 -33.30 -20.42
N PRO A 184 -7.66 -32.60 -19.30
CA PRO A 184 -7.78 -31.14 -19.28
C PRO A 184 -6.64 -30.49 -20.08
N PRO A 185 -6.89 -29.32 -20.69
CA PRO A 185 -5.86 -28.42 -21.22
C PRO A 185 -4.66 -28.24 -20.29
N ALA A 186 -3.48 -28.04 -20.88
CA ALA A 186 -2.26 -27.74 -20.15
C ALA A 186 -2.38 -26.38 -19.43
N PRO A 187 -1.85 -26.25 -18.19
CA PRO A 187 -1.84 -24.97 -17.51
C PRO A 187 -0.95 -23.94 -18.24
N PRO A 188 -1.24 -22.64 -18.09
CA PRO A 188 -0.43 -21.58 -18.68
C PRO A 188 0.97 -21.52 -18.05
N GLY A 189 1.90 -20.84 -18.72
CA GLY A 189 3.26 -20.63 -18.20
C GLY A 189 3.34 -19.61 -17.07
N THR A 190 2.37 -18.71 -16.97
CA THR A 190 2.25 -17.67 -15.95
C THR A 190 0.78 -17.40 -15.64
N THR A 191 0.53 -16.88 -14.46
CA THR A 191 -0.75 -16.46 -13.91
C THR A 191 -0.98 -14.96 -14.04
N VAL A 192 0.03 -14.22 -14.51
CA VAL A 192 0.03 -12.76 -14.59
C VAL A 192 -0.13 -12.32 -16.05
N ALA A 193 -1.01 -11.35 -16.28
CA ALA A 193 -1.20 -10.76 -17.59
C ALA A 193 0.03 -9.94 -18.00
N ILE A 194 0.54 -10.22 -19.21
CA ILE A 194 1.69 -9.50 -19.79
C ILE A 194 1.29 -8.06 -20.15
N ASP A 195 0.10 -7.88 -20.71
CA ASP A 195 -0.46 -6.56 -21.03
C ASP A 195 -1.42 -6.14 -19.93
N ARG A 196 -1.14 -5.01 -19.27
CA ARG A 196 -2.00 -4.37 -18.27
C ARG A 196 -2.27 -2.90 -18.60
N THR A 197 -2.17 -2.55 -19.89
CA THR A 197 -2.48 -1.21 -20.36
C THR A 197 -3.93 -0.84 -20.06
N ALA A 198 -4.21 0.45 -19.94
CA ALA A 198 -5.57 0.95 -19.73
C ALA A 198 -6.54 0.45 -20.83
N SER A 199 -6.07 0.34 -22.08
CA SER A 199 -6.84 -0.24 -23.19
C SER A 199 -7.19 -1.71 -22.96
N ALA A 200 -6.23 -2.54 -22.53
CA ALA A 200 -6.50 -3.95 -22.23
C ALA A 200 -7.51 -4.11 -21.08
N CYS A 201 -7.38 -3.27 -20.04
CA CYS A 201 -8.32 -3.24 -18.93
C CYS A 201 -9.74 -2.83 -19.34
N LEU A 202 -9.87 -1.86 -20.25
CA LEU A 202 -11.17 -1.40 -20.78
C LEU A 202 -11.84 -2.47 -21.63
N ILE A 203 -11.10 -3.11 -22.55
CA ILE A 203 -11.61 -4.22 -23.37
C ILE A 203 -12.14 -5.32 -22.46
N ARG A 204 -11.35 -5.71 -21.45
CA ARG A 204 -11.73 -6.74 -20.49
C ARG A 204 -13.00 -6.38 -19.71
N SER A 205 -13.10 -5.13 -19.26
CA SER A 205 -14.28 -4.66 -18.51
C SER A 205 -15.55 -4.68 -19.37
N HIS A 206 -15.43 -4.39 -20.67
CA HIS A 206 -16.55 -4.51 -21.61
C HIS A 206 -16.98 -5.98 -21.80
N GLU A 207 -16.04 -6.91 -22.00
CA GLU A 207 -16.34 -8.36 -22.11
C GLU A 207 -17.08 -8.89 -20.87
N LEU A 208 -16.71 -8.41 -19.68
CA LEU A 208 -17.34 -8.80 -18.43
C LEU A 208 -18.77 -8.24 -18.31
N ALA A 209 -18.97 -6.99 -18.74
CA ALA A 209 -20.29 -6.38 -18.77
C ALA A 209 -21.22 -7.06 -19.79
N GLU A 210 -20.70 -7.48 -20.95
CA GLU A 210 -21.45 -8.28 -21.91
C GLU A 210 -21.84 -9.64 -21.34
N LEU A 211 -20.91 -10.34 -20.66
CA LEU A 211 -21.20 -11.61 -20.00
C LEU A 211 -22.27 -11.45 -18.92
N TRP A 212 -22.20 -10.39 -18.12
CA TRP A 212 -23.22 -10.05 -17.12
C TRP A 212 -24.61 -9.80 -17.75
N ARG A 213 -24.65 -9.04 -18.86
CA ARG A 213 -25.89 -8.75 -19.59
C ARG A 213 -26.51 -9.97 -20.25
N ALA A 214 -25.69 -10.94 -20.67
CA ALA A 214 -26.18 -12.20 -21.24
C ALA A 214 -26.98 -13.04 -20.22
N GLY A 215 -26.79 -12.79 -18.93
CA GLY A 215 -27.54 -13.43 -17.85
C GLY A 215 -26.95 -14.75 -17.40
N GLU A 216 -27.77 -15.53 -16.68
CA GLU A 216 -27.34 -16.75 -16.00
C GLU A 216 -26.76 -17.78 -16.99
N SER A 217 -25.51 -18.18 -16.74
CA SER A 217 -24.83 -19.19 -17.53
C SER A 217 -23.66 -19.77 -16.75
N ALA A 218 -23.19 -20.97 -17.13
CA ALA A 218 -21.96 -21.52 -16.55
C ALA A 218 -20.76 -20.58 -16.75
N ALA A 219 -20.70 -19.85 -17.87
CA ALA A 219 -19.66 -18.86 -18.10
C ALA A 219 -19.67 -17.71 -17.09
N LEU A 220 -20.85 -17.29 -16.64
CA LEU A 220 -21.02 -16.25 -15.61
C LEU A 220 -20.42 -16.70 -14.27
N TYR A 221 -20.82 -17.86 -13.76
CA TYR A 221 -20.31 -18.40 -12.49
C TYR A 221 -18.84 -18.85 -12.56
N GLY A 222 -18.35 -19.16 -13.76
CA GLY A 222 -16.95 -19.50 -14.00
C GLY A 222 -16.01 -18.28 -14.09
N GLU A 223 -16.55 -17.06 -14.04
CA GLU A 223 -15.79 -15.81 -14.14
C GLU A 223 -15.51 -15.20 -12.75
N PRO A 224 -14.28 -15.31 -12.22
CA PRO A 224 -13.94 -14.85 -10.87
C PRO A 224 -14.14 -13.34 -10.66
N GLU A 225 -13.98 -12.53 -11.72
CA GLU A 225 -14.14 -11.07 -11.66
C GLU A 225 -15.60 -10.63 -11.44
N LEU A 226 -16.57 -11.52 -11.67
CA LEU A 226 -17.99 -11.26 -11.49
C LEU A 226 -18.54 -11.82 -10.18
N ALA A 227 -17.74 -12.56 -9.41
CA ALA A 227 -18.19 -13.24 -8.19
C ALA A 227 -18.85 -12.27 -7.19
N GLY A 228 -18.24 -11.12 -6.93
CA GLY A 228 -18.80 -10.11 -6.02
C GLY A 228 -20.10 -9.46 -6.55
N ALA A 229 -20.22 -9.26 -7.87
CA ALA A 229 -21.43 -8.72 -8.49
C ALA A 229 -22.60 -9.72 -8.43
N ILE A 230 -22.33 -11.01 -8.66
CA ILE A 230 -23.30 -12.11 -8.47
C ILE A 230 -23.75 -12.12 -7.00
N ASP A 231 -22.81 -12.02 -6.07
CA ASP A 231 -23.10 -12.02 -4.65
C ASP A 231 -24.03 -10.87 -4.23
N ILE A 232 -23.78 -9.65 -4.71
CA ILE A 232 -24.63 -8.48 -4.48
C ILE A 232 -26.03 -8.69 -5.07
N PHE A 233 -26.12 -9.18 -6.31
CA PHE A 233 -27.40 -9.36 -6.99
C PHE A 233 -28.27 -10.40 -6.31
N ASP A 234 -27.70 -11.56 -5.98
CA ASP A 234 -28.45 -12.61 -5.31
C ASP A 234 -28.80 -12.24 -3.85
N ASP A 235 -28.01 -11.42 -3.19
CA ASP A 235 -28.38 -10.87 -1.88
C ASP A 235 -29.59 -9.94 -1.98
N ALA A 236 -29.63 -9.09 -3.02
CA ALA A 236 -30.80 -8.26 -3.30
C ALA A 236 -32.03 -9.11 -3.64
N GLU A 237 -31.87 -10.15 -4.46
CA GLU A 237 -32.97 -11.08 -4.80
C GLU A 237 -33.54 -11.76 -3.55
N ARG A 238 -32.68 -12.25 -2.65
CA ARG A 238 -33.10 -12.86 -1.38
C ARG A 238 -33.81 -11.88 -0.44
N ARG A 239 -33.36 -10.62 -0.39
CA ARG A 239 -33.99 -9.58 0.46
C ARG A 239 -35.36 -9.17 -0.05
N LEU A 240 -35.52 -9.10 -1.37
CA LEU A 240 -36.79 -8.72 -2.00
C LEU A 240 -37.80 -9.87 -1.99
N GLY A 241 -37.33 -11.12 -2.10
CA GLY A 241 -38.10 -12.34 -1.93
C GLY A 241 -39.20 -12.57 -2.99
N PRO A 242 -39.75 -13.79 -3.09
CA PRO A 242 -40.84 -14.11 -4.05
C PRO A 242 -42.21 -13.51 -3.64
N ALA A 243 -42.30 -12.87 -2.48
CA ALA A 243 -43.55 -12.33 -1.92
C ALA A 243 -43.79 -10.85 -2.25
N ALA A 244 -42.77 -10.16 -2.75
CA ALA A 244 -42.90 -8.78 -3.19
C ALA A 244 -43.27 -8.82 -4.69
N GLY A 245 -44.48 -8.36 -5.01
CA GLY A 245 -45.11 -8.53 -6.33
C GLY A 245 -44.38 -7.82 -7.48
N GLU A 246 -45.13 -7.35 -8.48
CA GLU A 246 -44.58 -6.71 -9.70
C GLU A 246 -43.60 -5.54 -9.46
N HIS A 247 -43.52 -4.99 -8.24
CA HIS A 247 -42.62 -3.90 -7.85
C HIS A 247 -41.17 -4.34 -7.60
N SER A 248 -40.91 -5.62 -7.36
CA SER A 248 -39.55 -6.14 -7.11
C SER A 248 -38.78 -6.46 -8.39
N LEU A 249 -39.50 -6.69 -9.49
CA LEU A 249 -38.89 -6.90 -10.81
C LEU A 249 -38.18 -5.64 -11.32
N PRO A 250 -38.78 -4.44 -11.29
CA PRO A 250 -38.13 -3.20 -11.71
C PRO A 250 -36.87 -2.87 -10.91
N GLU A 251 -36.87 -3.11 -9.61
CA GLU A 251 -35.70 -2.86 -8.74
C GLU A 251 -34.54 -3.81 -9.09
N LEU A 252 -34.82 -5.10 -9.29
CA LEU A 252 -33.80 -6.07 -9.73
C LEU A 252 -33.29 -5.77 -11.14
N VAL A 253 -34.17 -5.39 -12.07
CA VAL A 253 -33.75 -4.98 -13.42
C VAL A 253 -32.88 -3.72 -13.37
N SER A 254 -33.25 -2.75 -12.53
CA SER A 254 -32.44 -1.54 -12.32
C SER A 254 -31.07 -1.90 -11.74
N LEU A 255 -31.02 -2.75 -10.72
CA LEU A 255 -29.77 -3.20 -10.11
C LEU A 255 -28.89 -3.96 -11.11
N HIS A 256 -29.47 -4.86 -11.90
CA HIS A 256 -28.77 -5.60 -12.94
C HIS A 256 -28.13 -4.63 -13.96
N SER A 257 -28.88 -3.61 -14.39
CA SER A 257 -28.38 -2.59 -15.31
C SER A 257 -27.29 -1.70 -14.71
N ASP A 258 -27.42 -1.33 -13.43
CA ASP A 258 -26.42 -0.52 -12.70
C ASP A 258 -25.11 -1.30 -12.53
N LEU A 259 -25.19 -2.56 -12.11
CA LEU A 259 -24.02 -3.44 -12.02
C LEU A 259 -23.34 -3.60 -13.38
N ALA A 260 -24.10 -3.73 -14.47
CA ALA A 260 -23.53 -3.80 -15.82
C ALA A 260 -22.73 -2.53 -16.16
N SER A 261 -23.27 -1.35 -15.87
CA SER A 261 -22.58 -0.07 -16.10
C SER A 261 -21.33 0.10 -15.23
N ARG A 262 -21.38 -0.34 -13.97
CA ARG A 262 -20.23 -0.31 -13.05
C ARG A 262 -19.12 -1.25 -13.51
N ILE A 263 -19.46 -2.48 -13.88
CA ILE A 263 -18.50 -3.47 -14.42
C ILE A 263 -17.83 -2.92 -15.68
N GLU A 264 -18.61 -2.33 -16.60
CA GLU A 264 -18.11 -1.73 -17.83
C GLU A 264 -17.15 -0.56 -17.58
N ALA A 265 -17.41 0.24 -16.55
CA ALA A 265 -16.52 1.31 -16.10
C ALA A 265 -15.23 0.81 -15.41
N GLY A 266 -15.11 -0.51 -15.19
CA GLY A 266 -13.95 -1.15 -14.58
C GLY A 266 -14.07 -1.40 -13.08
N ASP A 267 -15.24 -1.15 -12.48
CA ASP A 267 -15.50 -1.47 -11.07
C ASP A 267 -15.60 -3.00 -10.87
N ARG A 268 -15.24 -3.49 -9.69
CA ARG A 268 -15.38 -4.89 -9.26
C ARG A 268 -16.15 -4.89 -7.95
N PRO A 269 -17.49 -4.75 -8.00
CA PRO A 269 -18.30 -4.61 -6.81
C PRO A 269 -18.16 -5.86 -5.92
N ASP A 270 -17.91 -5.67 -4.64
CA ASP A 270 -17.94 -6.72 -3.62
C ASP A 270 -18.89 -6.31 -2.47
N ILE A 271 -19.48 -7.28 -1.79
CA ILE A 271 -20.41 -7.05 -0.67
C ILE A 271 -19.74 -6.19 0.43
N GLY A 272 -18.41 -6.34 0.61
CA GLY A 272 -17.61 -5.54 1.55
C GLY A 272 -17.51 -4.05 1.22
N ASP A 273 -17.76 -3.64 -0.02
CA ASP A 273 -17.62 -2.26 -0.52
C ASP A 273 -18.94 -1.47 -0.51
N SER A 274 -19.99 -2.01 0.13
CA SER A 274 -21.27 -1.34 0.34
C SER A 274 -21.17 -0.20 1.36
N ARG A 275 -20.31 0.79 1.12
CA ARG A 275 -20.46 2.14 1.67
C ARG A 275 -21.45 2.85 0.75
N PRO A 276 -22.59 3.36 1.25
CA PRO A 276 -23.52 4.09 0.40
C PRO A 276 -22.75 5.26 -0.22
N ALA A 277 -22.75 5.34 -1.55
CA ALA A 277 -22.31 6.54 -2.25
C ALA A 277 -23.06 7.71 -1.62
N SER A 278 -22.31 8.60 -0.96
CA SER A 278 -22.88 9.77 -0.33
C SER A 278 -23.56 10.60 -1.40
N SER A 279 -24.89 10.57 -1.39
CA SER A 279 -25.73 11.52 -2.09
C SER A 279 -25.54 12.90 -1.45
N ASN A 280 -24.46 13.60 -1.75
CA ASN A 280 -24.24 14.98 -1.27
C ASN A 280 -23.24 15.79 -2.09
N GLU A 281 -23.30 15.72 -3.42
CA GLU A 281 -22.81 16.80 -4.29
C GLU A 281 -23.95 17.34 -5.14
N ARG A 282 -24.91 17.96 -4.45
CA ARG A 282 -25.80 18.95 -5.05
C ARG A 282 -25.56 20.27 -4.33
N ALA A 283 -25.22 21.27 -5.13
CA ALA A 283 -25.05 22.69 -4.80
C ALA A 283 -23.68 23.13 -4.25
N THR A 284 -22.84 23.63 -5.15
CA THR A 284 -22.43 25.04 -5.05
C THR A 284 -22.31 25.63 -6.45
N ALA A 285 -23.29 26.48 -6.78
CA ALA A 285 -23.17 27.45 -7.84
C ALA A 285 -22.07 28.45 -7.48
N VAL A 286 -21.16 28.73 -8.41
CA VAL A 286 -20.39 29.98 -8.43
C VAL A 286 -20.43 30.48 -9.86
N GLU A 287 -21.30 31.46 -10.09
CA GLU A 287 -21.20 32.38 -11.23
C GLU A 287 -19.83 33.04 -11.21
N VAL A 288 -19.11 32.97 -12.33
CA VAL A 288 -17.97 33.86 -12.59
C VAL A 288 -18.34 34.71 -13.80
N THR A 289 -18.99 35.84 -13.53
CA THR A 289 -18.96 37.02 -14.39
C THR A 289 -17.53 37.50 -14.51
N LYS A 290 -17.02 37.65 -15.74
CA LYS A 290 -15.76 38.37 -15.99
C LYS A 290 -15.97 39.41 -17.08
N ASP A 291 -16.33 40.60 -16.64
CA ASP A 291 -16.08 41.86 -17.34
C ASP A 291 -14.89 42.54 -16.67
N ARG A 292 -13.76 42.60 -17.38
CA ARG A 292 -12.78 43.71 -17.44
C ARG A 292 -11.54 43.29 -18.23
#